data_AF-B7KGC2-F1
#
_entry.id   AF-B7KGC2-F1
#
_cell.length_a   1.000
_cell.length_b   1.000
_cell.length_c   1.000
_cell.angle_alpha   90.00
_cell.angle_beta   90.00
_cell.angle_gamma   90.00
#
_symmetry.space_group_name_H-M   'P 1'
#
loop_
_entity.id
_entity.type
_entity.pdbx_description
1 polymer ?
#
loop_
_entity_poly.entity_id
_entity_poly.type
_entity_poly.pdbx_seq_one_letter_code
_entity_poly.pdbx_strand_id
1 'polypeptide(L)' 'MIKELDIVTLTHDIQEHGLKKGSQRAVVHCYADGQAFEVEFVNDSGKTLALLTLEKADLHVTSDLG' A
#
# COMPACT_ATOMS: atom_id res chain seq x y z
N MET A 1 7.13 -6.21 10.72
CA MET A 1 6.16 -7.06 10.00
C MET A 1 5.05 -6.14 9.58
N ILE A 2 4.67 -6.12 8.30
CA ILE A 2 3.53 -5.34 7.82
C ILE A 2 2.26 -5.94 8.44
N LYS A 3 1.36 -5.08 8.91
CA LYS A 3 0.06 -5.42 9.49
C LYS A 3 -1.04 -4.63 8.81
N GLU A 4 -2.29 -5.06 9.03
CA GLU A 4 -3.45 -4.25 8.70
C GLU A 4 -3.35 -2.89 9.40
N LEU A 5 -3.77 -1.84 8.70
CA LEU A 5 -3.69 -0.43 9.09
C LEU A 5 -2.29 0.20 9.09
N ASP A 6 -1.24 -0.55 8.75
CA ASP A 6 0.09 0.05 8.55
C ASP A 6 0.08 1.00 7.34
N ILE A 7 0.83 2.10 7.46
CA ILE A 7 1.13 3.00 6.34
C ILE A 7 2.37 2.51 5.60
N VAL A 8 2.19 2.11 4.36
CA VAL A 8 3.23 1.62 3.46
C VAL A 8 3.47 2.60 2.32
N THR A 9 4.67 2.57 1.76
CA THR A 9 5.03 3.31 0.55
C THR A 9 5.35 2.37 -0.59
N LEU A 10 4.91 2.72 -1.81
CA LEU A 10 5.29 1.98 -3.01
C LEU A 10 6.79 2.10 -3.30
N THR A 11 7.45 0.99 -3.63
CA THR A 11 8.88 0.96 -4.00
C THR A 11 9.13 1.28 -5.47
N HIS A 12 8.10 1.21 -6.32
CA HIS A 12 8.10 1.53 -7.74
C HIS A 12 6.78 2.18 -8.20
N ASP A 13 6.76 2.71 -9.42
CA ASP A 13 5.54 3.23 -10.05
C ASP A 13 4.63 2.05 -10.48
N ILE A 14 3.30 2.24 -10.41
CA ILE A 14 2.30 1.33 -11.01
C ILE A 14 1.54 2.13 -12.06
N GLN A 15 2.01 2.04 -13.30
CA GLN A 15 1.57 2.90 -14.40
C GLN A 15 0.09 2.72 -14.75
N GLU A 16 -0.44 1.50 -14.68
CA GLU A 16 -1.83 1.16 -15.00
C GLU A 16 -2.84 2.00 -14.19
N HIS A 17 -2.47 2.34 -12.95
CA HIS A 17 -3.30 3.13 -12.03
C HIS A 17 -2.76 4.55 -11.81
N GLY A 18 -1.71 4.95 -12.55
CA GLY A 18 -1.07 6.25 -12.37
C GLY A 18 -0.42 6.45 -10.99
N LEU A 19 -0.12 5.37 -10.27
CA LEU A 19 0.42 5.43 -8.92
C LEU A 19 1.94 5.60 -8.96
N LYS A 20 2.45 6.47 -8.08
CA LYS A 20 3.87 6.84 -8.05
C LYS A 20 4.60 6.18 -6.89
N LYS A 21 5.85 5.79 -7.14
CA LYS A 21 6.81 5.40 -6.11
C LYS A 21 6.81 6.44 -4.98
N GLY A 22 6.87 5.97 -3.74
CA GLY A 22 6.85 6.82 -2.54
C GLY A 22 5.45 7.27 -2.11
N SER A 23 4.40 6.93 -2.86
CA SER A 23 3.02 7.17 -2.43
C SER A 23 2.70 6.39 -1.15
N GLN A 24 2.33 7.09 -0.08
CA GLN A 24 1.91 6.52 1.21
C GLN A 24 0.47 6.04 1.17
N ARG A 25 0.20 4.80 1.58
CA ARG A 25 -1.13 4.17 1.55
C ARG A 25 -1.34 3.20 2.72
N ALA A 26 -2.61 2.87 2.98
CA ALA A 26 -2.97 1.98 4.07
C ALA A 26 -3.12 0.53 3.59
N VAL A 27 -2.56 -0.40 4.37
CA VAL A 27 -2.85 -1.82 4.23
C VAL A 27 -4.23 -2.11 4.82
N VAL A 28 -5.12 -2.68 4.02
CA VAL A 28 -6.49 -3.01 4.47
C VAL A 28 -6.66 -4.50 4.79
N HIS A 29 -5.82 -5.37 4.23
CA HIS A 29 -5.81 -6.79 4.56
C HIS A 29 -4.41 -7.40 4.40
N CYS A 30 -4.06 -8.34 5.29
CA CYS A 30 -2.87 -9.17 5.18
C CYS A 30 -3.27 -10.63 4.89
N TYR A 31 -2.75 -11.22 3.82
CA TYR A 31 -2.96 -12.64 3.54
C TYR A 31 -2.23 -13.52 4.58
N ALA A 32 -2.74 -14.76 4.76
CA ALA A 32 -2.33 -15.63 5.87
C ALA A 32 -0.83 -16.00 5.90
N ASP A 33 -0.16 -15.99 4.75
CA ASP A 33 1.28 -16.25 4.64
C ASP A 33 2.15 -15.01 4.87
N GLY A 34 1.55 -13.82 4.97
CA GLY A 34 2.24 -12.55 5.16
C GLY A 34 3.08 -12.10 3.96
N GLN A 35 2.84 -12.68 2.77
CA GLN A 35 3.61 -12.38 1.56
C GLN A 35 2.88 -11.38 0.65
N ALA A 36 1.55 -11.34 0.73
CA ALA A 36 0.69 -10.44 -0.03
C ALA A 36 -0.20 -9.59 0.87
N PHE A 37 -0.53 -8.40 0.39
CA PHE A 37 -1.28 -7.38 1.10
C PHE A 37 -2.28 -6.71 0.17
N GLU A 38 -3.49 -6.48 0.65
CA GLU A 38 -4.41 -5.55 -0.01
C GLU A 38 -4.08 -4.13 0.44
N VAL A 39 -3.81 -3.25 -0.52
CA VAL A 39 -3.50 -1.85 -0.28
C VAL A 39 -4.51 -0.96 -0.99
N GLU A 40 -5.18 -0.10 -0.22
CA GLU A 40 -6.15 0.83 -0.77
C GLU A 40 -5.50 2.17 -1.13
N PHE A 41 -5.76 2.62 -2.36
CA PHE A 41 -5.34 3.90 -2.88
C PHE A 41 -6.55 4.81 -2.98
N VAL A 42 -6.57 5.89 -2.19
CA VAL A 42 -7.61 6.92 -2.24
C VAL A 42 -7.06 8.23 -2.77
N ASN A 43 -7.93 9.08 -3.33
CA ASN A 43 -7.62 10.47 -3.66
C ASN A 43 -7.88 11.41 -2.46
N ASP A 44 -7.61 12.70 -2.65
CA ASP A 44 -7.80 13.73 -1.60
C ASP A 44 -9.25 13.90 -1.15
N SER A 45 -10.24 13.43 -1.94
CA SER A 45 -11.65 13.42 -1.54
C SER A 45 -12.07 12.12 -0.84
N GLY A 46 -11.14 11.21 -0.55
CA GLY A 46 -11.41 9.92 0.09
C GLY A 46 -12.06 8.87 -0.83
N LYS A 47 -12.05 9.09 -2.15
CA LYS A 47 -12.56 8.12 -3.13
C LYS A 47 -11.46 7.12 -3.49
N THR A 48 -11.80 5.83 -3.45
CA THR A 48 -10.93 4.74 -3.92
C THR A 48 -10.60 4.90 -5.40
N LEU A 49 -9.31 5.01 -5.70
CA LEU A 49 -8.70 4.98 -7.02
C LEU A 49 -8.36 3.54 -7.44
N ALA A 50 -7.84 2.75 -6.51
CA ALA A 50 -7.47 1.36 -6.73
C ALA A 50 -7.44 0.58 -5.41
N LEU A 51 -7.69 -0.72 -5.50
CA LEU A 51 -7.43 -1.70 -4.45
C LEU A 51 -6.57 -2.78 -5.09
N LEU A 52 -5.34 -2.93 -4.63
CA LEU A 52 -4.35 -3.80 -5.27
C LEU A 52 -3.81 -4.82 -4.26
N THR A 53 -3.74 -6.07 -4.71
CA THR A 53 -2.91 -7.10 -4.10
C THR A 53 -1.45 -6.86 -4.46
N LEU A 54 -0.63 -6.54 -3.47
CA LEU A 54 0.79 -6.23 -3.63
C LEU A 54 1.65 -7.18 -2.81
N GLU A 55 2.83 -7.52 -3.32
CA GLU A 55 3.80 -8.32 -2.61
C GLU A 55 4.65 -7.44 -1.69
N LYS A 56 5.31 -8.08 -0.73
CA LYS A 56 6.25 -7.40 0.18
C LYS A 56 7.36 -6.62 -0.55
N ALA A 57 7.75 -7.02 -1.76
CA ALA A 57 8.77 -6.33 -2.56
C ALA A 57 8.29 -4.96 -3.11
N ASP A 58 6.98 -4.81 -3.27
CA ASP A 58 6.36 -3.58 -3.79
C ASP A 58 6.21 -2.51 -2.69
N LEU A 59 6.39 -2.91 -1.42
CA LEU A 59 6.06 -2.12 -0.25
C LEU A 59 7.27 -1.84 0.64
N HIS A 60 7.38 -0.61 1.12
CA HIS A 60 8.26 -0.23 2.22
C HIS A 60 7.42 0.22 3.42
N VAL A 61 7.66 -0.37 4.58
CA VAL A 61 7.00 0.05 5.83
C VAL A 61 7.52 1.42 6.20
N THR A 62 6.63 2.39 6.27
CA THR A 62 6.97 3.67 6.88
C THR A 62 6.84 3.45 8.39
N SER A 63 7.97 3.36 9.08
CA SER A 63 7.95 3.31 10.55
C SER A 63 7.41 4.65 11.05
N ASP A 64 6.44 4.58 11.97
CA ASP A 64 5.74 5.69 12.62
C ASP A 64 6.54 7.01 12.62
N LEU A 65 5.97 8.05 11.99
CA LEU A 65 6.29 9.41 12.40
C LEU A 65 5.62 9.55 13.77
N GLY A 66 6.45 9.40 14.82
CA GLY A 66 6.00 9.51 16.21
C GLY A 66 5.34 10.84 16.55
#